data_AF-A0AA35QEB0-F1
#
_entry.id   AF-A0AA35QEB0-F1
#
_cell.length_a   1.000
_cell.length_b   1.000
_cell.length_c   1.000
_cell.angle_alpha   90.00
_cell.angle_beta   90.00
_cell.angle_gamma   90.00
#
_symmetry.space_group_name_H-M   'P 1'
#
loop_
_entity.id
_entity.type
_entity.pdbx_description
1 polymer ?
#
loop_
_entity_poly.entity_id
_entity_poly.type
_entity_poly.pdbx_seq_one_letter_code
_entity_poly.pdbx_strand_id
1 'polypeptide(L)'
;MATTPQAASKSPTIRRILREAAEISNSPSADYTAEPLESDLFEWHFTLRGVPNSPYSEGVYHGRIVLPPTYPLRPPSFRFMTPNGRFEANREICLSISGHHEETWQPAWGIRTAIVALRSFMITDAKGQLGGYDTTEAVRRRLAGESHAFRCATCGRTNAEIIRECEERAREACTSPSDEVQVPEELNLGFRDELEARKAQAQAEQQKRESERQEEAAEVAQLAEGFVQTGPVPAAAAPTPTSPLSPVAVGQRQAAQLGRTATVPQAGAISTNSPRRPSDEGVPVWLDRLIVALVVMLSALVLKVLFGV
;
A
#
# COMPACT_ATOMS: atom_id res chain seq x y z
N MET A 1 -30.30 28.98 6.00
CA MET A 1 -28.84 29.00 5.87
C MET A 1 -28.46 27.80 5.00
N ALA A 2 -28.20 28.03 3.71
CA ALA A 2 -27.80 26.99 2.78
C ALA A 2 -26.27 26.97 2.72
N THR A 3 -25.66 25.90 3.20
CA THR A 3 -24.21 25.66 3.16
C THR A 3 -23.81 25.17 1.77
N THR A 4 -22.85 25.87 1.17
CA THR A 4 -22.37 25.74 -0.21
C THR A 4 -21.60 24.43 -0.47
N PRO A 5 -21.79 23.72 -1.60
CA PRO A 5 -21.10 22.46 -1.92
C PRO A 5 -19.73 22.63 -2.59
N GLN A 6 -19.03 23.75 -2.34
CA GLN A 6 -17.85 24.15 -3.15
C GLN A 6 -16.49 23.68 -2.58
N ALA A 7 -16.48 23.00 -1.43
CA ALA A 7 -15.24 22.57 -0.77
C ALA A 7 -14.74 21.19 -1.25
N ALA A 8 -15.63 20.31 -1.73
CA ALA A 8 -15.27 18.95 -2.12
C ALA A 8 -14.33 18.90 -3.34
N SER A 9 -14.46 19.83 -4.30
CA SER A 9 -13.67 19.81 -5.54
C SER A 9 -12.20 20.22 -5.40
N LYS A 10 -11.77 20.76 -4.26
CA LYS A 10 -10.40 21.30 -4.07
C LYS A 10 -9.39 20.27 -3.56
N SER A 11 -9.82 19.20 -2.91
CA SER A 11 -8.90 18.17 -2.39
C SER A 11 -8.36 17.30 -3.54
N PRO A 12 -7.03 17.11 -3.67
CA PRO A 12 -6.45 16.18 -4.67
C PRO A 12 -6.97 14.75 -4.48
N THR A 13 -7.20 14.32 -3.24
CA THR A 13 -7.81 13.02 -2.91
C THR A 13 -9.23 12.92 -3.45
N ILE A 14 -10.07 13.94 -3.21
CA ILE A 14 -11.45 13.92 -3.70
C ILE A 14 -11.48 13.95 -5.24
N ARG A 15 -10.62 14.75 -5.88
CA ARG A 15 -10.45 14.76 -7.34
C ARG A 15 -10.07 13.38 -7.88
N ARG A 16 -9.19 12.65 -7.17
CA ARG A 16 -8.81 11.27 -7.52
C ARG A 16 -10.00 10.32 -7.39
N ILE A 17 -10.70 10.34 -6.26
CA ILE A 17 -11.86 9.47 -5.99
C ILE A 17 -12.96 9.68 -7.04
N LEU A 18 -13.32 10.93 -7.33
CA LEU A 18 -14.35 11.23 -8.33
C LEU A 18 -13.95 10.78 -9.75
N ARG A 19 -12.66 10.92 -10.10
CA ARG A 19 -12.14 10.43 -11.38
C ARG A 19 -12.24 8.90 -11.48
N GLU A 20 -11.89 8.18 -10.43
CA GLU A 20 -12.00 6.71 -10.41
C GLU A 20 -13.47 6.24 -10.42
N ALA A 21 -14.37 6.98 -9.76
CA ALA A 21 -15.81 6.70 -9.81
C ALA A 21 -16.36 6.88 -11.23
N ALA A 22 -15.96 7.96 -11.91
CA ALA A 22 -16.29 8.18 -13.31
C ALA A 22 -15.67 7.10 -14.22
N GLU A 23 -14.43 6.70 -13.98
CA GLU A 23 -13.76 5.63 -14.74
C GLU A 23 -14.53 4.31 -14.65
N ILE A 24 -14.94 3.89 -13.45
CA ILE A 24 -15.72 2.66 -13.25
C ILE A 24 -17.11 2.78 -13.87
N SER A 25 -17.72 3.97 -13.80
CA SER A 25 -19.05 4.22 -14.36
C SER A 25 -19.06 4.21 -15.89
N ASN A 26 -18.06 4.82 -16.52
CA ASN A 26 -17.95 4.97 -17.97
C ASN A 26 -17.43 3.71 -18.66
N SER A 27 -16.65 2.88 -17.95
CA SER A 27 -16.15 1.60 -18.46
C SER A 27 -16.63 0.45 -17.56
N PRO A 28 -17.94 0.12 -17.64
CA PRO A 28 -18.53 -0.96 -16.85
C PRO A 28 -17.93 -2.32 -17.22
N SER A 29 -17.88 -3.23 -16.25
CA SER A 29 -17.40 -4.61 -16.44
C SER A 29 -18.52 -5.59 -16.08
N ALA A 30 -18.63 -6.72 -16.78
CA ALA A 30 -19.57 -7.77 -16.38
C ALA A 30 -19.14 -8.53 -15.11
N ASP A 31 -17.85 -8.46 -14.76
CA ASP A 31 -17.27 -9.21 -13.64
C ASP A 31 -17.37 -8.48 -12.30
N TYR A 32 -17.47 -7.14 -12.31
CA TYR A 32 -17.51 -6.34 -11.10
C TYR A 32 -18.12 -4.96 -11.29
N THR A 33 -18.62 -4.43 -10.18
CA THR A 33 -18.99 -3.02 -10.02
C THR A 33 -18.46 -2.50 -8.68
N ALA A 34 -18.20 -1.20 -8.62
CA ALA A 34 -17.97 -0.50 -7.36
C ALA A 34 -18.42 0.95 -7.46
N GLU A 35 -18.94 1.45 -6.35
CA GLU A 35 -19.56 2.77 -6.25
C GLU A 35 -19.35 3.35 -4.84
N PRO A 36 -19.03 4.65 -4.72
CA PRO A 36 -19.01 5.33 -3.42
C PRO A 36 -20.41 5.39 -2.82
N LEU A 37 -20.50 5.41 -1.49
CA LEU A 37 -21.77 5.69 -0.82
C LEU A 37 -22.18 7.14 -1.06
N GLU A 38 -23.48 7.37 -1.22
CA GLU A 38 -24.04 8.72 -1.36
C GLU A 38 -23.74 9.60 -0.14
N SER A 39 -23.64 8.98 1.05
CA SER A 39 -23.35 9.66 2.31
C SER A 39 -21.86 9.91 2.55
N ASP A 40 -20.97 9.11 1.95
CA ASP A 40 -19.52 9.19 2.19
C ASP A 40 -18.72 8.71 0.97
N LEU A 41 -17.96 9.62 0.36
CA LEU A 41 -17.09 9.32 -0.79
C LEU A 41 -15.88 8.43 -0.42
N PHE A 42 -15.56 8.29 0.86
CA PHE A 42 -14.46 7.46 1.35
C PHE A 42 -14.88 6.02 1.66
N GLU A 43 -16.17 5.73 1.72
CA GLU A 43 -16.68 4.37 1.82
C GLU A 43 -17.32 3.96 0.50
N TRP A 44 -16.87 2.84 -0.05
CA TRP A 44 -17.36 2.31 -1.32
C TRP A 44 -17.91 0.92 -1.09
N HIS A 45 -18.93 0.58 -1.86
CA HIS A 45 -19.40 -0.79 -1.96
C HIS A 45 -18.94 -1.37 -3.30
N PHE A 46 -18.58 -2.65 -3.28
CA PHE A 46 -18.21 -3.38 -4.49
C PHE A 46 -18.95 -4.71 -4.54
N THR A 47 -19.18 -5.21 -5.76
CA THR A 47 -19.73 -6.54 -5.99
C THR A 47 -18.90 -7.24 -7.06
N LEU A 48 -18.47 -8.47 -6.78
CA LEU A 48 -17.58 -9.28 -7.63
C LEU A 48 -18.24 -10.59 -8.03
N ARG A 49 -18.15 -10.96 -9.30
CA ARG A 49 -18.33 -12.36 -9.71
C ARG A 49 -17.13 -13.19 -9.29
N GLY A 50 -17.41 -14.43 -8.90
CA GLY A 50 -16.41 -15.45 -8.70
C GLY A 50 -15.48 -15.63 -9.89
N VAL A 51 -14.28 -16.13 -9.61
CA VAL A 51 -13.32 -16.46 -10.67
C VAL A 51 -13.79 -17.74 -11.38
N PRO A 52 -13.86 -17.78 -12.72
CA PRO A 52 -14.23 -18.99 -13.45
C PRO A 52 -13.25 -20.13 -13.15
N ASN A 53 -13.70 -21.37 -13.30
CA ASN A 53 -12.88 -22.58 -13.04
C ASN A 53 -12.32 -22.65 -11.60
N SER A 54 -13.06 -22.12 -10.63
CA SER A 54 -12.69 -22.15 -9.22
C SER A 54 -13.88 -22.57 -8.35
N PRO A 55 -13.69 -22.90 -7.06
CA PRO A 55 -14.78 -23.14 -6.11
C PRO A 55 -15.76 -21.97 -5.97
N TYR A 56 -15.35 -20.78 -6.43
CA TYR A 56 -16.11 -19.55 -6.31
C TYR A 56 -16.92 -19.20 -7.55
N SER A 57 -16.79 -19.94 -8.67
CA SER A 57 -17.25 -19.53 -10.01
C SER A 57 -18.70 -19.08 -10.08
N GLU A 58 -19.60 -19.78 -9.40
CA GLU A 58 -21.03 -19.48 -9.39
C GLU A 58 -21.42 -18.39 -8.39
N GLY A 59 -20.46 -17.83 -7.65
CA GLY A 59 -20.72 -16.90 -6.57
C GLY A 59 -20.67 -15.44 -7.00
N VAL A 60 -21.38 -14.62 -6.23
CA VAL A 60 -21.38 -13.16 -6.32
C VAL A 60 -21.14 -12.61 -4.93
N TYR A 61 -20.09 -11.83 -4.76
CA TYR A 61 -19.60 -11.44 -3.44
C TYR A 61 -19.65 -9.93 -3.30
N HIS A 62 -20.44 -9.46 -2.34
CA HIS A 62 -20.52 -8.05 -1.98
C HIS A 62 -19.56 -7.74 -0.86
N GLY A 63 -18.99 -6.54 -0.90
CA GLY A 63 -18.08 -6.05 0.11
C GLY A 63 -17.99 -4.55 0.11
N ARG A 64 -17.10 -4.05 0.96
CA ARG A 64 -16.82 -2.63 1.10
C ARG A 64 -15.32 -2.32 1.04
N ILE A 65 -15.04 -1.12 0.56
CA ILE A 65 -13.72 -0.50 0.53
C ILE A 65 -13.78 0.74 1.41
N VAL A 66 -12.85 0.89 2.33
CA VAL A 66 -12.70 2.13 3.10
C VAL A 66 -11.39 2.78 2.70
N LEU A 67 -11.50 3.97 2.13
CA LEU A 67 -10.40 4.80 1.68
C LEU A 67 -9.89 5.66 2.84
N PRO A 68 -8.58 5.67 3.15
CA PRO A 68 -8.04 6.58 4.14
C PRO A 68 -8.10 8.04 3.62
N PRO A 69 -8.12 9.05 4.51
CA PRO A 69 -8.03 10.46 4.11
C PRO A 69 -6.77 10.80 3.29
N THR A 70 -5.73 9.98 3.39
CA THR A 70 -4.48 10.10 2.66
C THR A 70 -4.45 9.31 1.34
N TYR A 71 -5.58 8.73 0.90
CA TYR A 71 -5.69 8.06 -0.40
C TYR A 71 -5.35 9.03 -1.55
N PRO A 72 -4.64 8.60 -2.62
CA PRO A 72 -4.11 7.25 -2.88
C PRO A 72 -2.69 7.01 -2.33
N LEU A 73 -2.14 7.90 -1.50
CA LEU A 73 -0.79 7.70 -0.94
C LEU A 73 -0.73 6.51 0.00
N ARG A 74 -1.82 6.23 0.73
CA ARG A 74 -2.00 5.00 1.48
C ARG A 74 -3.05 4.08 0.84
N PRO A 75 -2.87 2.76 0.95
CA PRO A 75 -3.80 1.79 0.41
C PRO A 75 -5.16 1.83 1.11
N PRO A 76 -6.22 1.38 0.43
CA PRO A 76 -7.52 1.15 1.03
C PRO A 76 -7.55 -0.08 1.94
N SER A 77 -8.60 -0.21 2.73
CA SER A 77 -8.94 -1.43 3.46
C SER A 77 -10.16 -2.12 2.83
N PHE A 78 -10.21 -3.45 2.88
CA PHE A 78 -11.25 -4.25 2.25
C PHE A 78 -11.94 -5.15 3.28
N ARG A 79 -13.26 -5.33 3.10
CA ARG A 79 -14.07 -6.30 3.85
C ARG A 79 -15.09 -6.94 2.94
N PHE A 80 -15.16 -8.27 2.91
CA PHE A 80 -16.30 -8.95 2.30
C PHE A 80 -17.48 -8.94 3.27
N MET A 81 -18.68 -8.66 2.78
CA MET A 81 -19.91 -8.76 3.56
C MET A 81 -20.62 -10.10 3.29
N THR A 82 -20.55 -10.57 2.04
CA THR A 82 -21.04 -11.90 1.67
C THR A 82 -20.06 -12.99 2.16
N PRO A 83 -20.54 -13.98 2.92
CA PRO A 83 -19.73 -15.15 3.30
C PRO A 83 -19.24 -15.90 2.06
N ASN A 84 -17.94 -16.21 2.00
CA ASN A 84 -17.32 -16.80 0.81
C ASN A 84 -16.40 -18.00 1.08
N GLY A 85 -16.09 -18.31 2.34
CA GLY A 85 -15.22 -19.45 2.69
C GLY A 85 -13.72 -19.22 2.48
N ARG A 86 -13.33 -17.99 2.12
CA ARG A 86 -11.95 -17.53 1.94
C ARG A 86 -11.58 -16.45 2.96
N PHE A 87 -12.47 -15.48 3.11
CA PHE A 87 -12.35 -14.33 3.97
C PHE A 87 -13.54 -14.28 4.92
N GLU A 88 -13.26 -13.97 6.19
CA GLU A 88 -14.28 -13.82 7.21
C GLU A 88 -15.16 -12.61 6.90
N ALA A 89 -16.47 -12.80 6.95
CA ALA A 89 -17.42 -11.74 6.64
C ALA A 89 -17.29 -10.59 7.65
N ASN A 90 -17.30 -9.36 7.15
CA ASN A 90 -17.14 -8.11 7.88
C ASN A 90 -15.81 -7.94 8.63
N ARG A 91 -14.85 -8.84 8.44
CA ARG A 91 -13.48 -8.71 8.95
C ARG A 91 -12.61 -7.98 7.93
N GLU A 92 -11.66 -7.20 8.44
CA GLU A 92 -10.64 -6.57 7.62
C GLU A 92 -9.66 -7.59 7.06
N ILE A 93 -9.35 -7.42 5.77
CA ILE A 93 -8.53 -8.35 5.00
C ILE A 93 -7.17 -7.70 4.77
N CYS A 94 -6.10 -8.42 5.13
CA CYS A 94 -4.74 -8.02 4.81
C CYS A 94 -4.24 -8.72 3.54
N LEU A 95 -3.99 -7.95 2.49
CA LEU A 95 -3.35 -8.34 1.23
C LEU A 95 -2.22 -7.35 0.90
N SER A 96 -1.34 -7.70 -0.04
CA SER A 96 -0.31 -6.77 -0.54
C SER A 96 -0.88 -5.49 -1.19
N ILE A 97 -2.19 -5.42 -1.40
CA ILE A 97 -2.90 -4.25 -1.91
C ILE A 97 -3.64 -3.46 -0.81
N SER A 98 -3.48 -3.86 0.45
CA SER A 98 -4.25 -3.34 1.60
C SER A 98 -3.40 -2.52 2.56
N GLY A 99 -4.07 -1.78 3.46
CA GLY A 99 -3.54 -1.07 4.64
C GLY A 99 -2.35 -1.72 5.36
N HIS A 100 -2.29 -3.04 5.40
CA HIS A 100 -1.30 -3.77 6.19
C HIS A 100 0.08 -3.90 5.53
N HIS A 101 0.17 -3.64 4.23
CA HIS A 101 1.39 -3.74 3.43
C HIS A 101 1.64 -2.45 2.65
N GLU A 102 1.73 -1.31 3.37
CA GLU A 102 1.95 0.01 2.78
C GLU A 102 3.20 0.05 1.87
N GLU A 103 4.21 -0.77 2.16
CA GLU A 103 5.46 -0.88 1.40
C GLU A 103 5.27 -1.45 -0.02
N THR A 104 4.21 -2.22 -0.24
CA THR A 104 3.91 -2.83 -1.55
C THR A 104 2.86 -2.07 -2.35
N TRP A 105 2.15 -1.13 -1.71
CA TRP A 105 1.16 -0.30 -2.37
C TRP A 105 1.80 0.74 -3.28
N GLN A 106 1.23 0.90 -4.48
CA GLN A 106 1.63 1.97 -5.39
C GLN A 106 0.47 2.97 -5.54
N PRO A 107 0.67 4.27 -5.27
CA PRO A 107 -0.38 5.30 -5.45
C PRO A 107 -0.95 5.43 -6.87
N ALA A 108 -0.29 4.80 -7.85
CA ALA A 108 -0.79 4.69 -9.21
C ALA A 108 -1.99 3.72 -9.32
N TRP A 109 -2.05 2.70 -8.45
CA TRP A 109 -3.14 1.72 -8.44
C TRP A 109 -4.44 2.36 -7.95
N GLY A 110 -5.48 2.31 -8.78
CA GLY A 110 -6.82 2.76 -8.42
C GLY A 110 -7.70 1.65 -7.88
N ILE A 111 -8.94 2.00 -7.54
CA ILE A 111 -9.99 1.10 -7.07
C ILE A 111 -10.22 -0.05 -8.05
N ARG A 112 -10.26 0.24 -9.37
CA ARG A 112 -10.40 -0.78 -10.41
C ARG A 112 -9.32 -1.86 -10.29
N THR A 113 -8.05 -1.44 -10.28
CA THR A 113 -6.90 -2.34 -10.17
C THR A 113 -6.96 -3.15 -8.88
N ALA A 114 -7.33 -2.49 -7.77
CA ALA A 114 -7.43 -3.15 -6.48
C ALA A 114 -8.55 -4.21 -6.42
N ILE A 115 -9.70 -3.95 -7.05
CA ILE A 115 -10.81 -4.91 -7.16
C ILE A 115 -10.41 -6.12 -8.01
N VAL A 116 -9.74 -5.91 -9.14
CA VAL A 116 -9.24 -7.01 -9.99
C VAL A 116 -8.21 -7.87 -9.24
N ALA A 117 -7.31 -7.24 -8.49
CA ALA A 117 -6.37 -7.93 -7.63
C ALA A 117 -7.09 -8.71 -6.52
N LEU A 118 -8.06 -8.09 -5.83
CA LEU A 118 -8.87 -8.74 -4.79
C LEU A 118 -9.60 -9.98 -5.32
N ARG A 119 -10.21 -9.89 -6.51
CA ARG A 119 -10.82 -11.04 -7.19
C ARG A 119 -9.81 -12.15 -7.45
N SER A 120 -8.59 -11.82 -7.87
CA SER A 120 -7.52 -12.80 -8.09
C SER A 120 -7.04 -13.45 -6.78
N PHE A 121 -7.04 -12.73 -5.66
CA PHE A 121 -6.69 -13.28 -4.35
C PHE A 121 -7.73 -14.26 -3.77
N MET A 122 -8.93 -14.34 -4.35
CA MET A 122 -9.93 -15.33 -3.93
C MET A 122 -9.44 -16.76 -4.10
N ILE A 123 -8.66 -17.04 -5.15
CA ILE A 123 -8.19 -18.40 -5.47
C ILE A 123 -6.87 -18.77 -4.80
N THR A 124 -6.28 -17.89 -3.99
CA THR A 124 -5.05 -18.18 -3.23
C THR A 124 -5.36 -18.81 -1.86
N ASP A 125 -4.35 -19.37 -1.19
CA ASP A 125 -4.48 -19.95 0.16
C ASP A 125 -4.39 -18.90 1.27
N ALA A 126 -5.01 -19.13 2.44
CA ALA A 126 -5.02 -18.12 3.52
C ALA A 126 -3.66 -17.91 4.14
N LYS A 127 -2.91 -19.00 4.35
CA LYS A 127 -1.57 -18.98 4.93
C LYS A 127 -1.47 -18.10 6.19
N GLY A 128 -2.53 -18.07 7.00
CA GLY A 128 -2.61 -17.28 8.24
C GLY A 128 -2.77 -15.77 8.04
N GLN A 129 -3.11 -15.28 6.84
CA GLN A 129 -3.38 -13.86 6.61
C GLN A 129 -4.55 -13.37 7.46
N LEU A 130 -4.49 -12.10 7.90
CA LEU A 130 -5.58 -11.50 8.67
C LEU A 130 -6.89 -11.52 7.87
N GLY A 131 -7.95 -12.00 8.51
CA GLY A 131 -9.27 -12.11 7.91
C GLY A 131 -9.41 -13.27 6.93
N GLY A 132 -8.34 -14.01 6.60
CA GLY A 132 -8.41 -15.23 5.82
C GLY A 132 -8.62 -16.47 6.69
N TYR A 133 -9.40 -17.43 6.20
CA TYR A 133 -9.51 -18.74 6.80
C TYR A 133 -9.67 -19.82 5.73
N ASP A 134 -9.26 -21.04 6.05
CA ASP A 134 -9.32 -22.16 5.13
C ASP A 134 -10.57 -23.01 5.41
N THR A 135 -11.26 -23.37 4.32
CA THR A 135 -12.43 -24.24 4.33
C THR A 135 -12.33 -25.24 3.19
N THR A 136 -13.17 -26.28 3.23
CA THR A 136 -13.22 -27.24 2.14
C THR A 136 -13.83 -26.62 0.89
N GLU A 137 -13.41 -27.11 -0.28
CA GLU A 137 -13.99 -26.70 -1.57
C GLU A 137 -15.50 -26.89 -1.63
N ALA A 138 -16.03 -27.95 -1.01
CA ALA A 138 -17.46 -28.18 -0.92
C ALA A 138 -18.20 -27.05 -0.18
N VAL A 139 -17.63 -26.54 0.91
CA VAL A 139 -18.20 -25.39 1.65
C VAL A 139 -18.15 -24.13 0.79
N ARG A 140 -17.01 -23.87 0.11
CA ARG A 140 -16.87 -22.72 -0.79
C ARG A 140 -17.90 -22.73 -1.91
N ARG A 141 -18.12 -23.88 -2.55
CA ARG A 141 -19.13 -24.06 -3.60
C ARG A 141 -20.57 -23.86 -3.09
N ARG A 142 -20.87 -24.35 -1.89
CA ARG A 142 -22.18 -24.11 -1.25
C ARG A 142 -22.40 -22.61 -1.01
N LEU A 143 -21.42 -21.94 -0.40
CA LEU A 143 -21.48 -20.49 -0.15
C LEU A 143 -21.59 -19.68 -1.45
N ALA A 144 -20.91 -20.11 -2.51
CA ALA A 144 -21.04 -19.51 -3.83
C ALA A 144 -22.49 -19.59 -4.35
N GLY A 145 -23.17 -20.74 -4.21
CA GLY A 145 -24.58 -20.87 -4.58
C GLY A 145 -25.53 -19.98 -3.75
N GLU A 146 -25.27 -19.85 -2.45
CA GLU A 146 -26.09 -19.04 -1.53
C GLU A 146 -25.84 -17.53 -1.68
N SER A 147 -24.69 -17.14 -2.22
CA SER A 147 -24.20 -15.76 -2.26
C SER A 147 -25.11 -14.79 -3.02
N HIS A 148 -25.88 -15.27 -4.01
CA HIS A 148 -26.81 -14.46 -4.81
C HIS A 148 -27.94 -13.85 -3.98
N ALA A 149 -28.37 -14.54 -2.93
CA ALA A 149 -29.48 -14.12 -2.06
C ALA A 149 -29.03 -13.09 -1.00
N PHE A 150 -27.73 -12.84 -0.85
CA PHE A 150 -27.23 -11.83 0.06
C PHE A 150 -27.81 -10.46 -0.30
N ARG A 151 -28.27 -9.71 0.72
CA ARG A 151 -28.85 -8.38 0.58
C ARG A 151 -27.98 -7.35 1.28
N CYS A 152 -27.61 -6.30 0.57
CA CYS A 152 -26.86 -5.19 1.13
C CYS A 152 -27.71 -4.42 2.15
N ALA A 153 -27.18 -4.18 3.34
CA ALA A 153 -27.87 -3.40 4.37
C ALA A 153 -27.98 -1.90 4.03
N THR A 154 -27.10 -1.39 3.17
CA THR A 154 -27.05 0.05 2.81
C THR A 154 -28.02 0.38 1.68
N CYS A 155 -27.96 -0.34 0.55
CA CYS A 155 -28.82 -0.05 -0.62
C CYS A 155 -30.04 -0.96 -0.73
N GLY A 156 -30.14 -2.00 0.11
CA GLY A 156 -31.26 -2.95 0.08
C GLY A 156 -31.29 -3.88 -1.12
N ARG A 157 -30.39 -3.73 -2.12
CA ARG A 157 -30.30 -4.59 -3.30
C ARG A 157 -29.65 -5.95 -2.97
N THR A 158 -30.07 -6.98 -3.68
CA THR A 158 -29.44 -8.31 -3.62
C THR A 158 -28.24 -8.40 -4.55
N ASN A 159 -27.34 -9.35 -4.28
CA ASN A 159 -26.19 -9.60 -5.15
C ASN A 159 -26.60 -9.93 -6.59
N ALA A 160 -27.68 -10.71 -6.75
CA ALA A 160 -28.23 -11.05 -8.06
C ALA A 160 -28.73 -9.80 -8.83
N GLU A 161 -29.41 -8.87 -8.15
CA GLU A 161 -29.89 -7.63 -8.78
C GLU A 161 -28.72 -6.74 -9.22
N ILE A 162 -27.74 -6.53 -8.33
CA ILE A 162 -26.58 -5.66 -8.60
C ILE A 162 -25.78 -6.19 -9.79
N ILE A 163 -25.54 -7.49 -9.85
CA ILE A 163 -24.69 -8.05 -10.91
C ILE A 163 -25.42 -8.15 -12.25
N ARG A 164 -26.75 -8.30 -12.25
CA ARG A 164 -27.56 -8.24 -13.47
C ARG A 164 -27.52 -6.84 -14.08
N GLU A 165 -27.71 -5.81 -13.26
CA GLU A 165 -27.60 -4.40 -13.69
C GLU A 165 -26.19 -4.10 -14.24
N CYS A 166 -25.16 -4.66 -13.59
CA CYS A 166 -23.77 -4.55 -14.03
C CYS A 166 -23.54 -5.19 -15.41
N GLU A 167 -24.11 -6.37 -15.68
CA GLU A 167 -24.04 -7.04 -16.98
C GLU A 167 -24.79 -6.28 -18.08
N GLU A 168 -25.96 -5.72 -17.75
CA GLU A 168 -26.75 -4.91 -18.68
C GLU A 168 -25.96 -3.66 -19.10
N ARG A 169 -25.40 -2.93 -18.14
CA ARG A 169 -24.53 -1.77 -18.41
C ARG A 169 -23.30 -2.13 -19.24
N ALA A 170 -22.66 -3.27 -18.96
CA ALA A 170 -21.52 -3.74 -19.75
C ALA A 170 -21.93 -4.10 -21.19
N ARG A 171 -23.09 -4.74 -21.37
CA ARG A 171 -23.63 -5.09 -22.70
C ARG A 171 -23.98 -3.84 -23.51
N GLU A 172 -24.60 -2.85 -22.89
CA GLU A 172 -24.92 -1.55 -23.51
C GLU A 172 -23.65 -0.80 -23.93
N ALA A 173 -22.63 -0.77 -23.06
CA ALA A 173 -21.34 -0.16 -23.38
C ALA A 173 -20.63 -0.85 -24.57
N CYS A 174 -20.77 -2.17 -24.73
CA CYS A 174 -20.21 -2.91 -25.87
C CYS A 174 -21.00 -2.74 -27.18
N THR A 175 -22.28 -2.39 -27.12
CA THR A 175 -23.15 -2.26 -28.30
C THR A 175 -23.24 -0.82 -28.80
N SER A 176 -22.89 0.14 -27.97
CA SER A 176 -22.72 1.55 -28.34
C SER A 176 -21.48 1.69 -29.23
N PRO A 177 -21.55 2.35 -30.40
CA PRO A 177 -20.33 2.77 -31.09
C PRO A 177 -19.57 3.66 -30.12
N SER A 178 -18.30 3.35 -29.87
CA SER A 178 -17.43 4.08 -28.96
C SER A 178 -17.35 5.54 -29.39
N ASP A 179 -18.20 6.40 -28.83
CA ASP A 179 -17.92 7.81 -28.75
C ASP A 179 -16.56 7.90 -28.05
N GLU A 180 -15.56 8.42 -28.76
CA GLU A 180 -14.27 8.77 -28.17
C GLU A 180 -14.57 9.45 -26.83
N VAL A 181 -13.96 8.95 -25.76
CA VAL A 181 -13.97 9.63 -24.47
C VAL A 181 -13.29 10.98 -24.71
N GLN A 182 -14.09 11.99 -25.06
CA GLN A 182 -13.64 13.36 -25.14
C GLN A 182 -13.41 13.80 -23.71
N VAL A 183 -12.17 13.63 -23.26
CA VAL A 183 -11.68 14.24 -22.02
C VAL A 183 -11.93 15.73 -22.16
N PRO A 184 -12.77 16.35 -21.30
CA PRO A 184 -12.99 17.78 -21.36
C PRO A 184 -11.64 18.50 -21.30
N GLU A 185 -11.40 19.43 -22.22
CA GLU A 185 -10.10 20.08 -22.42
C GLU A 185 -9.56 20.73 -21.11
N GLU A 186 -10.49 21.15 -20.24
CA GLU A 186 -10.23 21.68 -18.90
C GLU A 186 -9.49 20.71 -17.96
N LEU A 187 -9.71 19.40 -18.11
CA LEU A 187 -9.02 18.35 -17.32
C LEU A 187 -7.65 17.97 -17.86
N ASN A 188 -7.38 18.25 -19.14
CA ASN A 188 -6.09 17.98 -19.77
C ASN A 188 -5.09 19.11 -19.49
N LEU A 189 -5.56 20.37 -19.52
CA LEU A 189 -4.75 21.55 -19.27
C LEU A 189 -4.19 21.58 -17.84
N GLY A 190 -5.04 21.35 -16.83
CA GLY A 190 -4.61 21.41 -15.43
C GLY A 190 -3.51 20.40 -15.05
N PHE A 191 -3.49 19.22 -15.68
CA PHE A 191 -2.48 18.20 -15.40
C PHE A 191 -1.16 18.46 -16.15
N ARG A 192 -1.24 19.04 -17.36
CA ARG A 192 -0.06 19.40 -18.15
C ARG A 192 0.66 20.59 -17.53
N ASP A 193 -0.09 21.60 -17.11
CA ASP A 193 0.45 22.81 -16.49
C ASP A 193 1.10 22.50 -15.12
N GLU A 194 0.48 21.66 -14.29
CA GLU A 194 1.07 21.20 -13.02
C GLU A 194 2.36 20.39 -13.24
N LEU A 195 2.41 19.55 -14.28
CA LEU A 195 3.59 18.74 -14.60
C LEU A 195 4.73 19.57 -15.21
N GLU A 196 4.40 20.51 -16.09
CA GLU A 196 5.35 21.46 -16.70
C GLU A 196 5.92 22.40 -15.63
N ALA A 197 5.11 22.89 -14.69
CA ALA A 197 5.57 23.69 -13.56
C ALA A 197 6.53 22.90 -12.65
N ARG A 198 6.22 21.63 -12.35
CA ARG A 198 7.11 20.78 -11.54
C ARG A 198 8.42 20.46 -12.27
N LYS A 199 8.38 20.24 -13.59
CA LYS A 199 9.59 20.07 -14.42
C LYS A 199 10.44 21.34 -14.46
N ALA A 200 9.81 22.50 -14.63
CA ALA A 200 10.51 23.79 -14.64
C ALA A 200 11.17 24.09 -13.28
N GLN A 201 10.48 23.80 -12.16
CA GLN A 201 11.05 23.92 -10.82
C GLN A 201 12.24 22.98 -10.62
N ALA A 202 12.12 21.71 -11.02
CA ALA A 202 13.22 20.74 -10.92
C ALA A 202 14.42 21.14 -11.79
N GLN A 203 14.18 21.66 -13.00
CA GLN A 203 15.23 22.16 -13.89
C GLN A 203 15.92 23.41 -13.33
N ALA A 204 15.16 24.35 -12.76
CA ALA A 204 15.72 25.54 -12.12
C ALA A 204 16.56 25.18 -10.88
N GLU A 205 16.11 24.21 -10.09
CA GLU A 205 16.86 23.73 -8.92
C GLU A 205 18.14 22.98 -9.33
N GLN A 206 18.08 22.22 -10.42
CA GLN A 206 19.25 21.54 -10.98
C GLN A 206 20.26 22.55 -11.57
N GLN A 207 19.80 23.56 -12.32
CA GLN A 207 20.65 24.62 -12.85
C GLN A 207 21.30 25.44 -11.74
N LYS A 208 20.56 25.74 -10.66
CA LYS A 208 21.10 26.44 -9.49
C LYS A 208 22.21 25.63 -8.80
N ARG A 209 22.00 24.31 -8.61
CA ARG A 209 23.04 23.43 -8.04
C ARG A 209 24.25 23.28 -8.95
N GLU A 210 24.07 23.40 -10.26
CA GLU A 210 25.16 23.36 -11.24
C GLU A 210 25.94 24.68 -11.27
N SER A 211 25.26 25.82 -11.16
CA SER A 211 25.93 27.13 -11.06
C SER A 211 26.70 27.28 -9.75
N GLU A 212 26.12 26.86 -8.61
CA GLU A 212 26.81 26.87 -7.31
C GLU A 212 28.09 26.00 -7.37
N ARG A 213 28.03 24.83 -8.02
CA ARG A 213 29.20 23.95 -8.20
C ARG A 213 30.26 24.54 -9.13
N GLN A 214 29.85 25.30 -10.16
CA GLN A 214 30.79 25.98 -11.07
C GLN A 214 31.45 27.18 -10.40
N GLU A 215 30.74 27.93 -9.56
CA GLU A 215 31.30 29.02 -8.75
C GLU A 215 32.31 28.47 -7.73
N GLU A 216 31.97 27.39 -7.02
CA GLU A 216 32.91 26.70 -6.11
C GLU A 216 34.15 26.19 -6.87
N ALA A 217 33.98 25.61 -8.06
CA ALA A 217 35.11 25.15 -8.88
C ALA A 217 35.98 26.30 -9.39
N ALA A 218 35.40 27.46 -9.73
CA ALA A 218 36.12 28.64 -10.15
C ALA A 218 36.90 29.29 -8.99
N GLU A 219 36.33 29.31 -7.79
CA GLU A 219 37.00 29.79 -6.58
C GLU A 219 38.19 28.90 -6.21
N VAL A 220 38.03 27.57 -6.29
CA VAL A 220 39.13 26.61 -6.08
C VAL A 220 40.23 26.76 -7.14
N ALA A 221 39.88 27.01 -8.40
CA ALA A 221 40.85 27.26 -9.46
C ALA A 221 41.63 28.58 -9.24
N GLN A 222 40.95 29.66 -8.83
CA GLN A 222 41.60 30.94 -8.49
C GLN A 222 42.54 30.82 -7.29
N LEU A 223 42.20 30.01 -6.29
CA LEU A 223 43.06 29.73 -5.14
C LEU A 223 44.30 28.91 -5.54
N ALA A 224 44.19 28.01 -6.53
CA ALA A 224 45.31 27.22 -7.04
C ALA A 224 46.31 28.04 -7.87
N GLU A 225 45.86 29.07 -8.60
CA GLU A 225 46.74 29.95 -9.40
C GLU A 225 47.56 30.94 -8.54
N GLY A 226 47.22 31.12 -7.26
CA GLY A 226 47.96 31.98 -6.32
C GLY A 226 49.28 31.40 -5.79
N PHE A 227 49.61 30.14 -6.08
CA PHE A 227 50.79 29.46 -5.52
C PHE A 227 51.82 29.04 -6.59
N VAL A 228 52.26 29.98 -7.42
CA VAL A 228 53.49 29.83 -8.21
C VAL A 228 54.34 31.09 -8.06
N GLN A 229 55.36 31.02 -7.21
CA GLN A 229 56.42 32.02 -7.16
C GLN A 229 57.75 31.35 -7.52
N THR A 230 58.18 31.61 -8.75
CA THR A 230 59.46 31.18 -9.33
C THR A 230 60.59 32.08 -8.83
N GLY A 231 61.68 31.50 -8.33
CA GLY A 231 62.96 32.17 -8.10
C GLY A 231 64.11 31.41 -8.80
N PRO A 232 65.20 32.09 -9.23
CA PRO A 232 66.13 31.59 -10.23
C PRO A 232 67.26 30.72 -9.65
N VAL A 233 67.76 29.80 -10.48
CA VAL A 233 68.92 28.92 -10.22
C VAL A 233 70.26 29.67 -10.41
N PRO A 234 71.27 29.41 -9.55
CA PRO A 234 72.67 29.49 -9.96
C PRO A 234 73.39 28.13 -9.86
N ALA A 235 74.49 28.02 -10.61
CA ALA A 235 75.19 26.80 -11.00
C ALA A 235 76.33 26.33 -10.06
N ALA A 236 76.64 25.03 -10.20
CA ALA A 236 77.92 24.31 -10.04
C ALA A 236 78.39 23.81 -8.65
N ALA A 237 78.40 22.47 -8.46
CA ALA A 237 79.62 21.63 -8.34
C ALA A 237 79.26 20.11 -8.22
N ALA A 238 80.03 19.25 -8.90
CA ALA A 238 79.91 17.77 -9.01
C ALA A 238 80.71 17.04 -7.86
N PRO A 239 80.90 15.69 -7.75
CA PRO A 239 80.92 14.63 -8.81
C PRO A 239 80.26 13.25 -8.46
N THR A 240 79.59 12.57 -9.42
CA THR A 240 79.96 11.32 -10.16
C THR A 240 79.55 9.97 -9.48
N PRO A 241 79.68 8.76 -10.11
CA PRO A 241 78.59 8.15 -10.90
C PRO A 241 78.37 6.64 -10.62
N THR A 242 77.15 6.09 -10.79
CA THR A 242 77.02 4.67 -11.21
C THR A 242 75.64 4.38 -11.82
N SER A 243 75.65 3.66 -12.94
CA SER A 243 74.54 2.95 -13.58
C SER A 243 75.07 1.55 -13.93
N PRO A 244 74.25 0.59 -14.40
CA PRO A 244 72.79 0.46 -14.37
C PRO A 244 72.37 -0.93 -13.80
N LEU A 245 71.08 -1.26 -13.83
CA LEU A 245 70.54 -2.49 -14.44
C LEU A 245 69.01 -2.56 -14.22
N SER A 246 68.27 -2.72 -15.32
CA SER A 246 66.91 -3.30 -15.39
C SER A 246 67.06 -4.74 -15.95
N PRO A 247 66.03 -5.61 -16.08
CA PRO A 247 64.57 -5.36 -16.02
C PRO A 247 63.74 -6.46 -15.30
N VAL A 248 62.40 -6.32 -15.31
CA VAL A 248 61.38 -7.35 -15.70
C VAL A 248 60.08 -7.34 -14.87
N ALA A 249 58.97 -7.15 -15.61
CA ALA A 249 57.60 -7.68 -15.57
C ALA A 249 56.66 -7.62 -14.33
N VAL A 250 55.52 -6.97 -14.57
CA VAL A 250 54.11 -7.46 -14.52
C VAL A 250 53.72 -8.44 -13.41
N GLY A 251 52.76 -8.02 -12.59
CA GLY A 251 51.95 -8.93 -11.76
C GLY A 251 50.74 -8.23 -11.14
N GLN A 252 49.55 -8.58 -11.62
CA GLN A 252 48.23 -8.23 -11.08
C GLN A 252 48.16 -8.44 -9.56
N ARG A 253 47.40 -7.58 -8.84
CA ARG A 253 46.82 -7.97 -7.55
C ARG A 253 45.36 -7.57 -7.43
N GLN A 254 44.60 -8.61 -7.08
CA GLN A 254 43.18 -8.69 -6.86
C GLN A 254 42.71 -7.91 -5.63
N ALA A 255 41.40 -7.69 -5.62
CA ALA A 255 40.58 -7.21 -4.53
C ALA A 255 40.81 -7.97 -3.22
N ALA A 256 40.84 -7.22 -2.11
CA ALA A 256 40.72 -7.75 -0.77
C ALA A 256 39.53 -7.08 -0.07
N GLN A 257 38.58 -7.93 0.33
CA GLN A 257 37.51 -7.65 1.26
C GLN A 257 38.09 -7.32 2.64
N LEU A 258 37.51 -6.34 3.34
CA LEU A 258 37.66 -6.20 4.79
C LEU A 258 36.30 -5.85 5.40
N GLY A 259 35.78 -6.80 6.18
CA GLY A 259 34.67 -6.58 7.09
C GLY A 259 35.08 -5.63 8.23
N ARG A 260 34.17 -4.74 8.61
CA ARG A 260 34.26 -3.95 9.85
C ARG A 260 33.13 -4.35 10.77
N THR A 261 33.48 -5.03 11.85
CA THR A 261 32.73 -5.00 13.11
C THR A 261 33.01 -3.65 13.76
N ALA A 262 31.97 -2.90 14.09
CA ALA A 262 32.07 -1.66 14.85
C ALA A 262 31.10 -1.72 16.04
N THR A 263 31.71 -1.75 17.22
CA THR A 263 31.15 -1.60 18.56
C THR A 263 30.54 -0.21 18.73
N VAL A 264 29.38 -0.12 19.38
CA VAL A 264 28.68 1.13 19.74
C VAL A 264 28.88 1.43 21.22
N PRO A 265 29.22 2.66 21.64
CA PRO A 265 29.06 3.11 23.02
C PRO A 265 27.87 4.08 23.21
N GLN A 266 27.30 3.95 24.43
CA GLN A 266 26.31 4.73 25.18
C GLN A 266 25.99 6.20 24.79
N ALA A 267 24.72 6.59 24.99
CA ALA A 267 24.32 7.63 25.96
C ALA A 267 22.79 7.63 26.18
N GLY A 268 22.35 8.02 27.38
CA GLY A 268 21.05 7.72 27.95
C GLY A 268 19.88 8.67 27.64
N ALA A 269 18.73 8.36 28.22
CA ALA A 269 17.54 9.21 28.18
C ALA A 269 16.73 9.09 29.48
N ILE A 270 16.24 10.27 29.88
CA ILE A 270 15.51 10.66 31.08
C ILE A 270 14.01 10.31 30.95
N SER A 271 13.36 10.07 32.08
CA SER A 271 11.92 9.84 32.26
C SER A 271 11.01 10.95 31.70
N THR A 272 9.90 10.58 31.04
CA THR A 272 8.49 10.74 31.51
C THR A 272 7.47 10.73 30.36
N ASN A 273 6.34 10.07 30.64
CA ASN A 273 4.99 10.20 30.05
C ASN A 273 4.75 9.85 28.57
N SER A 274 4.24 8.63 28.38
CA SER A 274 3.50 8.21 27.19
C SER A 274 1.99 8.09 27.51
N PRO A 275 1.06 8.58 26.68
CA PRO A 275 -0.37 8.39 26.89
C PRO A 275 -0.80 6.97 26.49
N ARG A 276 -1.58 6.33 27.37
CA ARG A 276 -2.11 4.96 27.24
C ARG A 276 -3.03 4.79 26.03
N ARG A 277 -2.87 3.66 25.33
CA ARG A 277 -3.88 3.06 24.43
C ARG A 277 -5.11 2.61 25.23
N PRO A 278 -6.32 2.63 24.66
CA PRO A 278 -7.47 1.96 25.25
C PRO A 278 -7.37 0.46 24.95
N SER A 279 -7.13 -0.34 25.99
CA SER A 279 -7.40 -1.78 25.99
C SER A 279 -8.26 -2.05 27.20
N ASP A 280 -9.55 -2.29 26.99
CA ASP A 280 -10.41 -2.93 27.98
C ASP A 280 -11.61 -3.59 27.30
N GLU A 281 -11.37 -4.65 26.54
CA GLU A 281 -12.36 -5.73 26.49
C GLU A 281 -12.09 -6.58 27.73
N GLY A 282 -12.77 -6.24 28.81
CA GLY A 282 -12.70 -6.96 30.07
C GLY A 282 -13.00 -8.44 29.86
N VAL A 283 -12.22 -9.29 30.54
CA VAL A 283 -12.49 -10.73 30.61
C VAL A 283 -13.94 -10.92 31.08
N PRO A 284 -14.78 -11.67 30.36
CA PRO A 284 -16.16 -11.87 30.76
C PRO A 284 -16.23 -12.46 32.17
N VAL A 285 -17.04 -11.87 33.04
CA VAL A 285 -17.18 -12.27 34.47
C VAL A 285 -17.55 -13.75 34.64
N TRP A 286 -18.13 -14.39 33.62
CA TRP A 286 -18.38 -15.83 33.62
C TRP A 286 -17.09 -16.66 33.58
N LEU A 287 -16.02 -16.16 32.94
CA LEU A 287 -14.75 -16.84 32.83
C LEU A 287 -14.02 -16.87 34.18
N ASP A 288 -14.01 -15.76 34.92
CA ASP A 288 -13.48 -15.73 36.28
C ASP A 288 -14.23 -16.70 37.21
N ARG A 289 -15.56 -16.79 37.06
CA ARG A 289 -16.37 -17.77 37.79
C ARG A 289 -16.05 -19.22 37.41
N LEU A 290 -15.77 -19.48 36.14
CA LEU A 290 -15.37 -20.80 35.64
C LEU A 290 -13.98 -21.18 36.21
N ILE A 291 -13.03 -20.25 36.20
CA ILE A 291 -11.68 -20.45 36.74
C ILE A 291 -11.75 -20.76 38.25
N VAL A 292 -12.51 -19.98 39.01
CA VAL A 292 -12.70 -20.22 40.46
C VAL A 292 -13.34 -21.59 40.72
N ALA A 293 -14.36 -21.97 39.94
CA ALA A 293 -15.00 -23.28 40.08
C ALA A 293 -14.03 -24.44 39.80
N LEU A 294 -13.18 -24.32 38.77
CA LEU A 294 -12.15 -25.31 38.46
C LEU A 294 -11.09 -25.41 39.56
N VAL A 295 -10.64 -24.28 40.12
CA VAL A 295 -9.67 -24.26 41.23
C VAL A 295 -10.25 -24.91 42.48
N VAL A 296 -11.52 -24.66 42.82
CA VAL A 296 -12.18 -25.30 43.96
C VAL A 296 -12.32 -26.80 43.76
N MET A 297 -12.74 -27.24 42.56
CA MET A 297 -12.84 -28.67 42.22
C MET A 297 -11.49 -29.38 42.30
N LEU A 298 -10.43 -28.75 41.80
CA LEU A 298 -9.09 -29.32 41.80
C LEU A 298 -8.53 -29.37 43.24
N SER A 299 -8.80 -28.34 44.03
CA SER A 299 -8.47 -28.32 45.46
C SER A 299 -9.21 -29.43 46.22
N ALA A 300 -10.51 -29.62 45.96
CA ALA A 300 -11.30 -30.68 46.58
C ALA A 300 -10.80 -32.08 46.18
N LEU A 301 -10.39 -32.29 44.92
CA LEU A 301 -9.78 -33.53 44.47
C LEU A 301 -8.44 -33.79 45.17
N VAL A 302 -7.59 -32.78 45.30
CA VAL A 302 -6.31 -32.88 46.01
C VAL A 302 -6.54 -33.19 47.49
N LEU A 303 -7.49 -32.52 48.14
CA LEU A 303 -7.88 -32.80 49.52
C LEU A 303 -8.44 -34.24 49.66
N LYS A 304 -9.27 -34.70 48.72
CA LYS A 304 -9.78 -36.07 48.72
C LYS A 304 -8.65 -37.10 48.61
N VAL A 305 -7.68 -36.84 47.75
CA VAL A 305 -6.50 -37.70 47.56
C VAL A 305 -5.59 -37.69 48.79
N LEU A 306 -5.41 -36.54 49.45
CA LEU A 306 -4.54 -36.40 50.62
C LEU A 306 -5.18 -36.94 51.91
N PHE A 307 -6.50 -36.83 52.05
CA PHE A 307 -7.22 -37.17 53.29
C PHE A 307 -8.03 -38.47 53.21
N GLY A 308 -8.10 -39.14 52.05
CA GLY A 308 -8.52 -40.54 51.94
C GLY A 308 -9.96 -40.87 52.33
N VAL A 309 -10.90 -39.92 52.20
CA VAL A 309 -12.37 -40.16 52.27
C VAL A 309 -12.93 -40.22 50.86
#